data_AF-A0A7C5PEA4-F1
#
_entry.id   AF-A0A7C5PEA4-F1
#
_cell.length_a   1.000
_cell.length_b   1.000
_cell.length_c   1.000
_cell.angle_alpha   90.00
_cell.angle_beta   90.00
_cell.angle_gamma   90.00
#
_symmetry.space_group_name_H-M   'P 1'
#
loop_
_entity.id
_entity.type
_entity.pdbx_description
1 polymer ?
#
loop_
_entity_poly.entity_id
_entity_poly.type
_entity_poly.pdbx_seq_one_letter_code
_entity_poly.pdbx_strand_id
1 'polypeptide(L)'
;MSNKKSSGLYLGSKIKKNRAKFRWNKKWYVRKMLNLKKKSDPLEGAPQAKGIILEKVQIEAKQPNSAMRKCVRVQLIKNGRQVTAFCPGDGAIKLMDEHDEVVIESIHGKMGRSKGDLSGIRWQVIKVNGQSLDALRKGKIEKARK
;
A
#
# COMPACT_ATOMS: atom_id res chain seq x y z
N MET A 1 1.61 30.10 33.35
CA MET A 1 2.49 28.92 33.11
C MET A 1 3.93 29.38 33.06
N SER A 2 4.82 28.89 33.94
CA SER A 2 6.24 29.29 33.89
C SER A 2 6.92 28.74 32.63
N ASN A 3 7.85 29.52 32.07
CA ASN A 3 8.57 29.14 30.85
C ASN A 3 9.57 28.01 31.19
N LYS A 4 9.18 26.76 30.96
CA LYS A 4 9.97 25.55 31.31
C LYS A 4 11.26 25.35 30.49
N LYS A 5 11.59 26.25 29.56
CA LYS A 5 12.79 26.16 28.72
C LYS A 5 13.88 27.06 29.25
N SER A 6 15.11 26.54 29.31
CA SER A 6 16.30 27.34 29.59
C SER A 6 16.47 28.44 28.54
N SER A 7 16.49 29.71 28.97
CA SER A 7 16.51 30.90 28.10
C SER A 7 17.77 31.79 28.24
N GLY A 8 18.77 31.37 29.02
CA GLY A 8 20.01 32.12 29.20
C GLY A 8 20.89 32.20 27.94
N LEU A 9 21.63 33.31 27.80
CA LEU A 9 22.43 33.68 26.63
C LEU A 9 23.40 32.56 26.16
N TYR A 10 24.02 31.85 27.12
CA TYR A 10 25.05 30.83 26.85
C TYR A 10 24.53 29.38 26.89
N LEU A 11 23.20 29.16 26.84
CA LEU A 11 22.58 27.82 26.98
C LEU A 11 22.24 27.12 25.65
N GLY A 12 22.74 27.61 24.51
CA GLY A 12 22.45 27.08 23.18
C GLY A 12 22.74 25.57 23.02
N SER A 13 23.89 25.10 23.53
CA SER A 13 24.27 23.68 23.51
C SER A 13 23.28 22.78 24.25
N LYS A 14 22.76 23.25 25.41
CA LYS A 14 21.74 22.55 26.20
C LYS A 14 20.42 22.46 25.43
N ILE A 15 19.98 23.56 24.82
CA ILE A 15 18.76 23.61 24.01
C ILE A 15 18.88 22.68 22.80
N LYS A 16 20.04 22.64 22.11
CA LYS A 16 20.30 21.75 20.97
C LYS A 16 20.21 20.28 21.37
N LYS A 17 20.88 19.88 22.46
CA LYS A 17 20.83 18.51 23.01
C LYS A 17 19.41 18.11 23.40
N ASN A 18 18.68 18.99 24.09
CA ASN A 18 17.29 18.76 24.47
C ASN A 18 16.40 18.58 23.24
N ARG A 19 16.52 19.45 22.23
CA ARG A 19 15.76 19.34 20.98
C ARG A 19 16.08 18.03 20.26
N ALA A 20 17.33 17.58 20.23
CA ALA A 20 17.72 16.31 19.65
C ALA A 20 17.06 15.12 20.39
N LYS A 21 17.12 15.11 21.73
CA LYS A 21 16.45 14.09 22.58
C LYS A 21 14.95 14.03 22.30
N PHE A 22 14.24 15.15 22.38
CA PHE A 22 12.79 15.18 22.16
C PHE A 22 12.39 14.98 20.69
N ARG A 23 13.30 15.18 19.72
CA ARG A 23 13.03 14.89 18.30
C ARG A 23 12.83 13.39 18.07
N TRP A 24 13.50 12.53 18.84
CA TRP A 24 13.28 11.08 18.80
C TRP A 24 11.91 10.65 19.32
N ASN A 25 11.21 11.47 20.11
CA ASN A 25 9.82 11.18 20.50
C ASN A 25 8.83 11.39 19.33
N LYS A 26 9.25 12.05 18.24
CA LYS A 26 8.39 12.25 17.07
C LYS A 26 8.35 11.00 16.21
N LYS A 27 7.19 10.34 16.16
CA LYS A 27 6.93 9.13 15.35
C LYS A 27 7.45 9.20 13.90
N TRP A 28 7.19 10.31 13.20
CA TRP A 28 7.64 10.49 11.81
C TRP A 28 9.16 10.57 11.68
N TYR A 29 9.83 11.18 12.65
CA TYR A 29 11.29 11.26 12.67
C TYR A 29 11.91 9.88 12.86
N VAL A 30 11.43 9.11 13.83
CA VAL A 30 11.88 7.72 14.06
C VAL A 30 11.68 6.86 12.81
N ARG A 31 10.47 6.91 12.23
CA ARG A 31 10.14 6.14 11.02
C ARG A 31 11.05 6.48 9.83
N LYS A 32 11.41 7.75 9.67
CA LYS A 32 12.29 8.23 8.61
C LYS A 32 13.75 7.84 8.88
N MET A 33 14.29 8.16 10.05
CA MET A 33 15.70 7.91 10.38
C MET A 33 16.05 6.42 10.39
N LEU A 34 15.14 5.57 10.85
CA LEU A 34 15.34 4.11 10.87
C LEU A 34 14.88 3.41 9.58
N ASN A 35 14.44 4.15 8.55
CA ASN A 35 13.93 3.59 7.29
C ASN A 35 12.88 2.46 7.46
N LEU A 36 12.06 2.52 8.51
CA LEU A 36 11.17 1.43 8.91
C LEU A 36 10.15 1.07 7.83
N LYS A 37 9.73 2.06 7.02
CA LYS A 37 8.80 1.83 5.91
C LYS A 37 9.42 0.89 4.88
N LYS A 38 10.64 1.18 4.42
CA LYS A 38 11.32 0.40 3.38
C LYS A 38 11.53 -1.05 3.81
N LYS A 39 11.87 -1.29 5.08
CA LYS A 39 12.08 -2.64 5.64
C LYS A 39 10.81 -3.48 5.73
N SER A 40 9.67 -2.86 6.05
CA SER A 40 8.40 -3.57 6.27
C SER A 40 7.53 -3.72 5.01
N ASP A 41 7.68 -2.78 4.06
CA ASP A 41 6.89 -2.72 2.84
C ASP A 41 7.15 -3.92 1.91
N PRO A 42 6.12 -4.68 1.49
CA PRO A 42 6.23 -5.70 0.46
C PRO A 42 6.80 -5.18 -0.86
N LEU A 43 6.57 -3.91 -1.20
CA LEU A 43 7.08 -3.30 -2.43
C LEU A 43 8.48 -2.68 -2.26
N GLU A 44 9.06 -2.76 -1.06
CA GLU A 44 10.36 -2.18 -0.73
C GLU A 44 10.46 -0.67 -1.03
N GLY A 45 9.32 0.04 -0.94
CA GLY A 45 9.22 1.47 -1.20
C GLY A 45 8.96 1.84 -2.67
N ALA A 46 8.83 0.87 -3.58
CA ALA A 46 8.43 1.13 -4.97
C ALA A 46 6.94 1.54 -5.05
N PRO A 47 6.56 2.41 -6.00
CA PRO A 47 5.16 2.82 -6.19
C PRO A 47 4.29 1.70 -6.79
N GLN A 48 4.90 0.85 -7.63
CA GLN A 48 4.25 -0.24 -8.34
C GLN A 48 5.13 -1.49 -8.30
N ALA A 49 4.50 -2.67 -8.44
CA ALA A 49 5.21 -3.92 -8.62
C ALA A 49 4.48 -4.88 -9.54
N LYS A 50 5.26 -5.75 -10.18
CA LYS A 50 4.75 -6.88 -10.96
C LYS A 50 4.60 -8.11 -10.07
N GLY A 51 3.59 -8.91 -10.35
CA GLY A 51 3.34 -10.15 -9.66
C GLY A 51 2.54 -11.13 -10.50
N ILE A 52 2.45 -12.37 -10.03
CA ILE A 52 1.71 -13.45 -10.65
C ILE A 52 0.51 -13.77 -9.76
N ILE A 53 -0.67 -13.95 -10.35
CA ILE A 53 -1.87 -14.35 -9.60
C ILE A 53 -1.73 -15.81 -9.16
N LEU A 54 -1.97 -16.05 -7.87
CA LEU A 54 -2.05 -17.40 -7.29
C LEU A 54 -3.48 -17.91 -7.26
N GLU A 55 -4.40 -17.14 -6.68
CA GLU A 55 -5.79 -17.54 -6.48
C GLU A 55 -6.72 -16.33 -6.44
N LYS A 56 -7.99 -16.55 -6.79
CA LYS A 56 -9.09 -15.57 -6.68
C LYS A 56 -9.69 -15.67 -5.28
N VAL A 57 -9.72 -14.57 -4.54
CA VAL A 57 -10.20 -14.53 -3.14
C VAL A 57 -11.30 -13.49 -2.97
N GLN A 58 -12.25 -13.77 -2.09
CA GLN A 58 -13.29 -12.80 -1.72
C GLN A 58 -13.12 -12.41 -0.25
N ILE A 59 -13.20 -11.12 0.02
CA ILE A 59 -13.05 -10.56 1.38
C ILE A 59 -14.33 -9.83 1.76
N GLU A 60 -14.85 -10.12 2.94
CA GLU A 60 -16.03 -9.44 3.47
C GLU A 60 -15.73 -7.97 3.77
N ALA A 61 -16.65 -7.09 3.39
CA ALA A 61 -16.59 -5.68 3.75
C ALA A 61 -16.67 -5.50 5.28
N LYS A 62 -16.01 -4.46 5.78
CA LYS A 62 -16.21 -4.06 7.18
C LYS A 62 -17.65 -3.59 7.39
N GLN A 63 -18.22 -4.00 8.53
CA GLN A 63 -19.46 -3.43 9.08
C GLN A 63 -19.38 -1.89 9.06
N PRO A 64 -20.44 -1.17 8.65
CA PRO A 64 -21.85 -1.57 8.53
C PRO A 64 -22.27 -2.12 7.15
N ASN A 65 -21.34 -2.27 6.20
CA ASN A 65 -21.66 -2.71 4.85
C ASN A 65 -21.69 -4.24 4.75
N SER A 66 -22.59 -4.78 3.92
CA SER A 66 -22.65 -6.20 3.56
C SER A 66 -22.31 -6.40 2.08
N ALA A 67 -21.05 -6.71 1.79
CA ALA A 67 -20.60 -6.98 0.42
C ALA A 67 -19.36 -7.87 0.40
N MET A 68 -19.27 -8.73 -0.62
CA MET A 68 -18.08 -9.53 -0.91
C MET A 68 -17.17 -8.80 -1.90
N ARG A 69 -15.99 -8.38 -1.44
CA ARG A 69 -15.00 -7.64 -2.22
C ARG A 69 -14.10 -8.61 -2.95
N LYS A 70 -14.18 -8.57 -4.29
CA LYS A 70 -13.40 -9.39 -5.22
C LYS A 70 -11.93 -8.97 -5.21
N CYS A 71 -11.07 -9.90 -4.83
CA CYS A 71 -9.63 -9.71 -4.68
C CYS A 71 -8.87 -10.87 -5.34
N VAL A 72 -7.56 -10.70 -5.47
CA VAL A 72 -6.65 -11.76 -5.91
C VAL A 72 -5.46 -11.83 -4.97
N ARG A 73 -4.95 -13.04 -4.73
CA ARG A 73 -3.62 -13.21 -4.14
C ARG A 73 -2.58 -13.15 -5.24
N VAL A 74 -1.59 -12.31 -5.02
CA VAL A 74 -0.51 -12.03 -5.96
C VAL A 74 0.81 -12.37 -5.30
N GLN A 75 1.63 -13.16 -5.96
CA GLN A 75 3.02 -13.35 -5.59
C GLN A 75 3.88 -12.32 -6.31
N LEU A 76 4.62 -11.50 -5.58
CA LEU A 76 5.52 -10.51 -6.15
C LEU A 76 6.73 -11.21 -6.80
N ILE A 77 7.03 -10.86 -8.05
CA ILE A 77 8.19 -11.45 -8.76
C ILE A 77 9.51 -11.02 -8.09
N LYS A 78 9.55 -9.79 -7.57
CA LYS A 78 10.78 -9.19 -7.02
C LYS A 78 11.32 -9.93 -5.80
N ASN A 79 10.45 -10.36 -4.90
CA ASN A 79 10.85 -10.89 -3.59
C ASN A 79 10.06 -12.13 -3.15
N GLY A 80 9.22 -12.69 -4.03
CA GLY A 80 8.41 -13.88 -3.75
C GLY A 80 7.32 -13.70 -2.70
N ARG A 81 7.16 -12.50 -2.12
CA ARG A 81 6.18 -12.24 -1.06
C ARG A 81 4.77 -12.27 -1.63
N GLN A 82 3.86 -12.87 -0.88
CA GLN A 82 2.45 -12.94 -1.25
C GLN A 82 1.70 -11.74 -0.66
N VAL A 83 0.89 -11.08 -1.48
CA VAL A 83 0.07 -9.92 -1.12
C VAL A 83 -1.33 -10.07 -1.70
N THR A 84 -2.32 -9.50 -1.02
CA THR A 84 -3.69 -9.46 -1.53
C THR A 84 -3.94 -8.12 -2.21
N ALA A 85 -4.43 -8.15 -3.45
CA ALA A 85 -4.76 -6.98 -4.24
C ALA A 85 -6.27 -6.96 -4.56
N PHE A 86 -6.87 -5.78 -4.44
CA PHE A 86 -8.26 -5.54 -4.83
C PHE A 86 -8.38 -5.43 -6.36
N CYS A 87 -9.45 -5.96 -6.93
CA CYS A 87 -9.77 -5.80 -8.35
C CYS A 87 -10.80 -4.67 -8.52
N PRO A 88 -10.39 -3.48 -8.99
CA PRO A 88 -11.29 -2.35 -9.11
C PRO A 88 -12.23 -2.48 -10.31
N GLY A 89 -13.50 -2.14 -10.10
CA GLY A 89 -14.54 -2.11 -11.13
C GLY A 89 -15.32 -3.40 -11.27
N ASP A 90 -16.56 -3.28 -11.74
CA ASP A 90 -17.45 -4.43 -11.93
C ASP A 90 -16.93 -5.38 -13.00
N GLY A 91 -17.05 -6.68 -12.75
CA GLY A 91 -16.61 -7.72 -13.67
C GLY A 91 -15.09 -7.85 -13.84
N ALA A 92 -14.26 -7.01 -13.21
CA ALA A 92 -12.81 -7.02 -13.37
C ALA A 92 -12.18 -8.39 -13.06
N ILE A 93 -12.72 -9.12 -12.08
CA ILE A 93 -12.24 -10.46 -11.71
C ILE A 93 -12.40 -11.50 -12.83
N LYS A 94 -13.30 -11.29 -13.80
CA LYS A 94 -13.51 -12.21 -14.93
C LYS A 94 -12.42 -12.07 -15.99
N LEU A 95 -11.71 -10.94 -16.01
CA LEU A 95 -10.66 -10.64 -16.98
C LEU A 95 -9.28 -11.16 -16.55
N MET A 96 -9.20 -11.71 -15.34
CA MET A 96 -7.97 -12.12 -14.68
C MET A 96 -8.06 -13.61 -14.43
N ASP A 97 -7.02 -14.35 -14.78
CA ASP A 97 -6.94 -15.79 -14.58
C ASP A 97 -5.77 -16.14 -13.66
N GLU A 98 -5.75 -17.38 -13.18
CA GLU A 98 -4.61 -17.85 -12.39
C GLU A 98 -3.35 -17.85 -13.27
N HIS A 99 -2.21 -17.55 -12.66
CA HIS A 99 -0.92 -17.40 -13.35
C HIS A 99 -0.76 -16.19 -14.30
N ASP A 100 -1.78 -15.34 -14.46
CA ASP A 100 -1.62 -14.09 -15.20
C ASP A 100 -0.61 -13.14 -14.53
N GLU A 101 0.11 -12.37 -15.35
CA GLU A 101 0.98 -11.30 -14.88
C GLU A 101 0.15 -10.06 -14.58
N VAL A 102 0.28 -9.50 -13.38
CA VAL A 102 -0.40 -8.30 -12.95
C VAL A 102 0.55 -7.23 -12.45
N VAL A 103 0.16 -5.97 -12.67
CA VAL A 103 0.79 -4.82 -12.02
C VAL A 103 -0.10 -4.32 -10.91
N ILE A 104 0.46 -4.27 -9.72
CA ILE A 104 -0.20 -3.77 -8.51
C ILE A 104 0.35 -2.42 -8.09
N GLU A 105 -0.50 -1.62 -7.45
CA GLU A 105 -0.14 -0.38 -6.78
C GLU A 105 -0.84 -0.25 -5.43
N SER A 106 -0.50 0.82 -4.71
CA SER A 106 -1.25 1.19 -3.52
C SER A 106 -2.67 1.63 -3.84
N ILE A 107 -3.65 1.25 -3.02
CA ILE A 107 -5.04 1.70 -3.14
C ILE A 107 -5.27 3.16 -2.72
N HIS A 108 -4.19 3.85 -2.37
CA HIS A 108 -4.21 5.25 -1.93
C HIS A 108 -5.03 5.50 -0.65
N GLY A 109 -4.99 4.57 0.30
CA GLY A 109 -5.59 4.75 1.63
C GLY A 109 -4.76 5.66 2.55
N LYS A 110 -5.37 6.11 3.66
CA LYS A 110 -4.74 7.02 4.64
C LYS A 110 -3.40 6.48 5.14
N MET A 111 -2.32 7.23 4.93
CA MET A 111 -0.95 6.84 5.29
C MET A 111 -0.49 5.49 4.69
N GLY A 112 -1.00 5.13 3.50
CA GLY A 112 -0.65 3.87 2.83
C GLY A 112 -1.32 2.63 3.43
N ARG A 113 -2.45 2.81 4.13
CA ARG A 113 -3.27 1.74 4.69
C ARG A 113 -4.38 1.32 3.72
N SER A 114 -5.28 0.45 4.18
CA SER A 114 -6.49 0.09 3.42
C SER A 114 -7.41 1.30 3.25
N LYS A 115 -8.30 1.21 2.25
CA LYS A 115 -9.25 2.27 1.89
C LYS A 115 -10.68 1.80 2.15
N GLY A 116 -11.48 2.66 2.76
CA GLY A 116 -12.90 2.41 3.01
C GLY A 116 -13.15 1.16 3.86
N ASP A 117 -14.06 0.32 3.38
CA ASP A 117 -14.51 -0.92 4.01
C ASP A 117 -13.64 -2.14 3.66
N LEU A 118 -12.57 -1.97 2.87
CA LEU A 118 -11.61 -3.03 2.58
C LEU A 118 -10.78 -3.33 3.84
N SER A 119 -10.92 -4.54 4.36
CA SER A 119 -10.15 -5.01 5.52
C SER A 119 -8.83 -5.64 5.09
N GLY A 120 -7.72 -5.15 5.65
CA GLY A 120 -6.38 -5.70 5.42
C GLY A 120 -5.78 -5.46 4.02
N ILE A 121 -6.62 -5.18 3.01
CA ILE A 121 -6.19 -4.97 1.63
C ILE A 121 -5.68 -3.55 1.46
N ARG A 122 -4.41 -3.43 1.10
CA ARG A 122 -3.79 -2.14 0.86
C ARG A 122 -3.53 -1.87 -0.62
N TRP A 123 -3.45 -2.91 -1.44
CA TRP A 123 -3.02 -2.83 -2.85
C TRP A 123 -4.22 -3.05 -3.80
N GLN A 124 -4.11 -2.56 -5.03
CA GLN A 124 -5.09 -2.78 -6.10
C GLN A 124 -4.39 -3.12 -7.42
N VAL A 125 -5.10 -3.78 -8.33
CA VAL A 125 -4.60 -4.12 -9.67
C VAL A 125 -4.88 -2.98 -10.65
N ILE A 126 -3.87 -2.61 -11.45
CA ILE A 126 -4.00 -1.62 -12.53
C ILE A 126 -3.94 -2.27 -13.91
N LYS A 127 -3.05 -3.24 -14.08
CA LYS A 127 -2.76 -3.86 -15.37
C LYS A 127 -2.76 -5.37 -15.26
N VAL A 128 -3.17 -6.02 -16.34
CA VAL A 128 -3.19 -7.48 -16.54
C VAL A 128 -2.51 -7.76 -17.87
N ASN A 129 -1.53 -8.66 -17.91
CA ASN A 129 -0.76 -9.02 -19.11
C ASN A 129 -0.27 -7.81 -19.93
N GLY A 130 0.22 -6.78 -19.23
CA GLY A 130 0.71 -5.52 -19.83
C GLY A 130 -0.37 -4.54 -20.28
N GLN A 131 -1.64 -4.94 -20.29
CA GLN A 131 -2.78 -4.11 -20.70
C GLN A 131 -3.45 -3.43 -19.50
N SER A 132 -4.03 -2.25 -19.71
CA SER A 132 -4.77 -1.53 -18.67
C SER A 132 -6.08 -2.24 -18.33
N LEU A 133 -6.32 -2.49 -17.04
CA LEU A 133 -7.55 -3.11 -16.55
C LEU A 133 -8.78 -2.24 -16.87
N ASP A 134 -8.66 -0.91 -16.80
CA ASP A 134 -9.78 -0.01 -17.14
C ASP A 134 -10.12 -0.07 -18.64
N ALA A 135 -9.12 -0.24 -19.51
CA ALA A 135 -9.33 -0.35 -20.95
C ALA A 135 -9.99 -1.70 -21.32
N LEU A 136 -9.53 -2.79 -20.70
CA LEU A 136 -10.14 -4.12 -20.83
C LEU A 136 -11.58 -4.12 -20.31
N ARG A 137 -11.82 -3.55 -19.14
CA ARG A 137 -13.17 -3.46 -18.54
C ARG A 137 -14.15 -2.68 -19.40
N LYS A 138 -13.69 -1.59 -20.03
CA LYS A 138 -14.51 -0.78 -20.94
C LYS A 138 -14.66 -1.41 -22.33
N GLY A 139 -14.05 -2.57 -22.59
CA GLY A 139 -14.11 -3.23 -23.89
C GLY A 139 -13.39 -2.47 -25.01
N LYS A 140 -12.51 -1.51 -24.68
CA LYS A 140 -11.73 -0.78 -25.69
C LYS A 140 -10.63 -1.62 -26.31
N ILE A 141 -10.21 -2.66 -25.58
CA ILE A 141 -9.12 -3.57 -25.93
C ILE A 141 -9.59 -4.98 -25.56
N GLU A 142 -9.21 -5.97 -26.36
CA GLU A 142 -9.39 -7.38 -26.03
C GLU A 142 -8.15 -7.96 -25.33
N LYS A 143 -8.36 -8.94 -24.44
CA LYS A 143 -7.29 -9.60 -23.70
C LYS A 143 -6.38 -10.32 -24.71
N ALA A 144 -5.13 -9.84 -24.85
CA ALA A 144 -4.21 -10.37 -25.86
C ALA A 144 -3.78 -11.83 -25.61
N ARG A 145 -3.73 -12.24 -24.35
CA ARG A 145 -3.35 -13.60 -23.93
C ARG A 145 -4.46 -14.15 -23.05
N LYS A 146 -5.08 -15.26 -23.49
CA LYS A 146 -6.03 -16.05 -22.69
C LYS A 146 -5.25 -17.00 -21.80
#